data_AF-A0A3D4WYG1-F1
#
_entry.id   AF-A0A3D4WYG1-F1
#
_cell.length_a   1.000
_cell.length_b   1.000
_cell.length_c   1.000
_cell.angle_alpha   90.00
_cell.angle_beta   90.00
_cell.angle_gamma   90.00
#
_symmetry.space_group_name_H-M   'P 1'
#
loop_
_entity.id
_entity.type
_entity.pdbx_description
1 polymer ?
#
loop_
_entity_poly.entity_id
_entity_poly.type
_entity_poly.pdbx_seq_one_letter_code
_entity_poly.pdbx_strand_id
1 'polypeptide(L)' 'MNRLGSAISPYLLQHANNPVDWWPWGGDAL' A
#
# COMPACT_ATOMS: atom_id res chain seq x y z
N MET A 1 -4.77 5.18 7.23
CA MET A 1 -5.36 5.37 5.88
C MET A 1 -4.28 5.02 4.90
N ASN A 2 -4.44 3.90 4.19
CA ASN A 2 -3.38 3.27 3.42
C ASN A 2 -3.06 4.09 2.15
N ARG A 3 -1.80 4.16 1.74
CA ARG A 3 -1.36 4.95 0.56
C ARG A 3 -1.87 4.40 -0.79
N LEU A 4 -2.49 3.23 -0.79
CA LEU A 4 -2.94 2.53 -1.99
C LEU A 4 -4.24 3.08 -2.60
N GLY A 5 -4.93 3.99 -1.93
CA GLY A 5 -6.20 4.57 -2.41
C GLY A 5 -6.11 5.37 -3.71
N SER A 6 -4.90 5.77 -4.13
CA SER A 6 -4.65 6.50 -5.38
C SER A 6 -3.96 5.65 -6.46
N ALA A 7 -3.86 4.34 -6.27
CA ALA A 7 -3.25 3.45 -7.26
C ALA A 7 -4.17 3.21 -8.47
N ILE A 8 -3.58 2.95 -9.64
CA ILE A 8 -4.35 2.67 -10.87
C ILE A 8 -4.65 1.17 -11.02
N SER A 9 -3.84 0.32 -10.37
CA SER A 9 -4.02 -1.13 -10.43
C SER A 9 -5.26 -1.56 -9.64
N PRO A 10 -6.20 -2.31 -10.26
CA PRO A 10 -7.37 -2.85 -9.57
C PRO A 10 -7.02 -3.68 -8.34
N TYR A 11 -5.91 -4.42 -8.41
CA TYR A 11 -5.40 -5.21 -7.28
C TYR A 11 -4.95 -4.32 -6.11
N LEU A 12 -4.27 -3.21 -6.38
CA LEU A 12 -3.82 -2.30 -5.32
C LEU A 12 -4.99 -1.55 -4.68
N LEU A 13 -5.99 -1.16 -5.46
CA LEU A 13 -7.20 -0.50 -4.94
C LEU A 13 -8.01 -1.42 -4.02
N GLN A 14 -7.99 -2.73 -4.26
CA GLN A 14 -8.63 -3.71 -3.37
C GLN A 14 -8.06 -3.68 -1.94
N HIS A 15 -6.83 -3.20 -1.78
CA HIS A 15 -6.15 -3.11 -0.49
C HIS A 15 -6.17 -1.69 0.13
N ALA A 16 -6.87 -0.72 -0.48
CA ALA A 16 -6.90 0.66 0.00
C ALA A 16 -7.46 0.82 1.43
N ASN A 17 -8.34 -0.08 1.86
CA ASN A 17 -8.97 -0.08 3.19
C ASN A 17 -8.34 -1.09 4.17
N ASN A 18 -7.24 -1.74 3.80
CA ASN A 18 -6.58 -2.70 4.67
C ASN A 18 -5.95 -1.94 5.87
N PRO A 19 -6.17 -2.35 7.14
CA PRO A 19 -5.62 -1.67 8.31
C PRO A 19 -4.08 -1.76 8.40
N VAL A 20 -3.49 -2.67 7.63
CA VAL A 20 -2.03 -2.82 7.48
C VAL A 20 -1.50 -1.67 6.64
N ASP A 21 -0.76 -0.75 7.26
CA ASP A 21 -0.13 0.35 6.55
C ASP A 21 1.06 -0.19 5.73
N TRP A 22 0.88 -0.36 4.42
CA TRP A 22 1.89 -0.95 3.55
C TRP A 22 2.97 0.08 3.22
N TRP A 23 4.21 -0.24 3.56
CA TRP A 23 5.39 0.52 3.18
C TRP A 23 6.17 -0.23 2.10
N PRO A 24 6.65 0.45 1.04
CA PRO A 24 7.57 -0.18 0.11
C PRO A 24 8.84 -0.59 0.89
N TRP A 25 9.45 -1.71 0.50
CA TRP A 25 10.76 -2.09 1.03
C TRP A 25 11.73 -0.93 0.80
N GLY A 26 12.10 -0.26 1.88
CA GLY A 26 13.12 0.79 1.91
C GLY A 26 14.48 0.21 2.29
N GLY A 27 15.55 0.97 2.07
CA GLY A 27 16.90 0.57 2.46
C GLY A 27 17.07 0.31 3.97
N ASP A 28 16.14 0.82 4.79
CA ASP A 28 16.09 0.58 6.24
C ASP A 28 15.55 -0.82 6.62
N ALA A 29 15.08 -1.59 5.64
CA ALA A 29 14.58 -2.95 5.82
C ALA A 29 15.63 -4.03 5.50
N LEU A 30 16.86 -3.65 5.14
CA LEU A 30 18.01 -4.54 4.96
C LEU A 30 18.78 -4.75 6.26
#